data_AF-A0A923Q6Y6-F1
#
_entry.id   AF-A0A923Q6Y6-F1
#
_cell.length_a   1.000
_cell.length_b   1.000
_cell.length_c   1.000
_cell.angle_alpha   90.00
_cell.angle_beta   90.00
_cell.angle_gamma   90.00
#
_symmetry.space_group_name_H-M   'P 1'
#
loop_
_entity.id
_entity.type
_entity.pdbx_description
1 polymer ?
#
loop_
_entity_poly.entity_id
_entity_poly.type
_entity_poly.pdbx_seq_one_letter_code
_entity_poly.pdbx_strand_id
1 'polypeptide(L)'
;MTTTSDSEPADSASAAEIAAGPPPTATEARGSMFSRLYTGTGAFNVIGNRKRFYLFTGALVLISLISLLARGFNLGIDFEGGTQVQLPAGSATTAQVQTAYSDALGKEAVSVQTVGAGGSSTIQIRSVTLDEGQVEKLKQRLFTDFQPVGNQGTPSINAISDSAVSSTWGGEITNKALIALVVFLVLVTLFIGIRFERDMAIAALVSLFHDIIVTAGVYSIVGFEVTPGT
;
A
#
# COMPACT_ATOMS: atom_id res chain seq x y z
N MET A 1 -92.23 -8.75 -29.10
CA MET A 1 -91.82 -9.59 -30.24
C MET A 1 -90.93 -10.69 -29.65
N THR A 2 -91.54 -11.87 -29.42
CA THR A 2 -91.02 -13.24 -29.71
C THR A 2 -89.49 -13.41 -29.82
N THR A 3 -88.76 -14.36 -29.21
CA THR A 3 -88.95 -15.75 -28.69
C THR A 3 -87.66 -16.15 -27.90
N THR A 4 -87.69 -16.77 -26.72
CA THR A 4 -87.75 -18.23 -26.38
C THR A 4 -86.41 -19.01 -26.40
N SER A 5 -86.11 -19.61 -25.24
CA SER A 5 -85.30 -20.83 -24.91
C SER A 5 -83.80 -20.89 -25.33
N ASP A 6 -82.90 -21.49 -24.56
CA ASP A 6 -83.05 -22.69 -23.73
C ASP A 6 -82.03 -22.81 -22.59
N SER A 7 -82.36 -23.70 -21.67
CA SER A 7 -81.74 -24.12 -20.42
C SER A 7 -80.60 -25.15 -20.59
N GLU A 8 -79.67 -25.14 -19.62
CA GLU A 8 -78.65 -26.12 -19.13
C GLU A 8 -78.83 -27.65 -19.41
N PRO A 9 -77.86 -28.57 -19.10
CA PRO A 9 -76.49 -28.46 -18.54
C PRO A 9 -75.41 -29.43 -19.14
N ALA A 10 -74.19 -29.35 -18.58
CA ALA A 10 -73.19 -30.42 -18.34
C ALA A 10 -72.68 -31.30 -19.50
N ASP A 11 -71.40 -31.10 -19.88
CA ASP A 11 -70.53 -32.21 -20.28
C ASP A 11 -69.19 -32.12 -19.54
N SER A 12 -69.07 -32.98 -18.53
CA SER A 12 -67.90 -33.18 -17.69
C SER A 12 -67.02 -34.27 -18.29
N ALA A 13 -66.29 -33.97 -19.38
CA ALA A 13 -65.38 -34.95 -19.97
C ALA A 13 -64.32 -34.31 -20.88
N SER A 14 -63.40 -33.49 -20.35
CA SER A 14 -62.07 -33.29 -20.97
C SER A 14 -61.16 -32.44 -20.05
N ALA A 15 -60.84 -32.96 -18.87
CA ALA A 15 -60.09 -32.21 -17.85
C ALA A 15 -58.74 -32.84 -17.47
N ALA A 16 -58.12 -33.66 -18.32
CA ALA A 16 -56.97 -34.47 -17.84
C ALA A 16 -55.73 -34.53 -18.73
N GLU A 17 -55.68 -33.88 -19.90
CA GLU A 17 -54.48 -34.02 -20.74
C GLU A 17 -54.12 -32.71 -21.43
N ILE A 18 -52.83 -32.35 -21.34
CA ILE A 18 -52.14 -31.24 -22.02
C ILE A 18 -52.16 -29.89 -21.27
N ALA A 19 -51.28 -29.72 -20.27
CA ALA A 19 -50.48 -28.48 -20.06
C ALA A 19 -49.61 -28.51 -18.78
N ALA A 20 -48.99 -29.66 -18.46
CA ALA A 20 -47.91 -29.68 -17.47
C ALA A 20 -46.63 -30.13 -18.18
N GLY A 21 -45.91 -29.16 -18.76
CA GLY A 21 -44.48 -29.35 -19.00
C GLY A 21 -43.80 -29.69 -17.66
N PRO A 22 -42.72 -30.49 -17.66
CA PRO A 22 -42.08 -30.87 -16.41
C PRO A 22 -41.73 -29.61 -15.62
N PRO A 23 -41.91 -29.61 -14.28
CA PRO A 23 -41.51 -28.47 -13.46
C PRO A 23 -40.03 -28.17 -13.76
N PRO A 24 -39.61 -26.89 -13.78
CA PRO A 24 -38.20 -26.57 -13.97
C PRO A 24 -37.40 -27.38 -12.97
N THR A 25 -36.62 -28.31 -13.50
CA THR A 25 -35.78 -29.21 -12.71
C THR A 25 -34.88 -28.33 -11.87
N ALA A 26 -34.77 -28.66 -10.58
CA ALA A 26 -33.92 -27.99 -9.60
C ALA A 26 -32.41 -28.27 -9.88
N THR A 27 -32.01 -27.97 -11.11
CA THR A 27 -30.66 -27.99 -11.63
C THR A 27 -30.43 -26.63 -12.30
N GLU A 28 -30.76 -25.53 -11.61
CA GLU A 28 -30.01 -24.30 -11.81
C GLU A 28 -28.60 -24.60 -11.33
N ALA A 29 -27.77 -24.95 -12.31
CA ALA A 29 -26.36 -25.17 -12.18
C ALA A 29 -25.77 -24.13 -11.22
N ARG A 30 -24.98 -24.61 -10.24
CA ARG A 30 -24.10 -23.79 -9.42
C ARG A 30 -23.26 -22.90 -10.33
N GLY A 31 -23.77 -21.73 -10.68
CA GLY A 31 -23.04 -20.72 -11.42
C GLY A 31 -21.79 -20.41 -10.62
N SER A 32 -20.63 -20.67 -11.21
CA SER A 32 -19.33 -20.32 -10.65
C SER A 32 -19.39 -18.89 -10.12
N MET A 33 -18.72 -18.59 -9.00
CA MET A 33 -18.78 -17.27 -8.36
C MET A 33 -18.55 -16.12 -9.35
N PHE A 34 -17.75 -16.36 -10.40
CA PHE A 34 -17.53 -15.43 -11.50
C PHE A 34 -18.79 -15.06 -12.30
N SER A 35 -19.71 -16.00 -12.55
CA SER A 35 -20.96 -15.72 -13.27
C SER A 35 -21.96 -14.95 -12.40
N ARG A 36 -21.94 -15.15 -11.07
CA ARG A 36 -22.77 -14.40 -10.11
C ARG A 36 -22.27 -12.96 -9.94
N LEU A 37 -20.95 -12.76 -9.99
CA LEU A 37 -20.34 -11.43 -10.01
C LEU A 37 -20.65 -10.69 -11.32
N TYR A 38 -20.58 -11.37 -12.47
CA TYR A 38 -20.86 -10.76 -13.79
C TYR A 38 -22.33 -10.40 -13.99
N THR A 39 -23.26 -11.19 -13.45
CA THR A 39 -24.71 -10.93 -13.56
C THR A 39 -25.25 -9.95 -12.50
N GLY A 40 -24.37 -9.37 -11.66
CA GLY A 40 -24.78 -8.43 -10.60
C GLY A 40 -25.58 -9.06 -9.44
N THR A 41 -25.71 -10.40 -9.42
CA THR A 41 -26.41 -11.17 -8.36
C THR A 41 -25.47 -11.69 -7.27
N GLY A 42 -24.20 -11.27 -7.31
CA GLY A 42 -23.19 -11.50 -6.28
C GLY A 42 -23.54 -10.75 -5.00
N ALA A 43 -24.54 -11.24 -4.27
CA ALA A 43 -24.98 -10.70 -2.99
C ALA A 43 -23.95 -11.04 -1.90
N PHE A 44 -22.83 -10.30 -1.86
CA PHE A 44 -21.99 -10.31 -0.68
C PHE A 44 -22.78 -9.71 0.48
N ASN A 45 -23.09 -10.54 1.49
CA ASN A 45 -23.77 -10.06 2.69
C ASN A 45 -22.79 -9.35 3.63
N VAL A 46 -22.33 -8.17 3.21
CA VAL A 46 -21.39 -7.33 3.98
C VAL A 46 -22.07 -6.81 5.25
N ILE A 47 -23.32 -6.33 5.12
CA ILE A 47 -24.11 -5.81 6.24
C ILE A 47 -24.38 -6.88 7.30
N GLY A 48 -24.75 -8.10 6.89
CA GLY A 48 -25.04 -9.22 7.81
C GLY A 48 -23.81 -9.71 8.56
N ASN A 49 -22.63 -9.62 7.94
CA ASN A 49 -21.36 -10.01 8.54
C ASN A 49 -20.58 -8.85 9.19
N ARG A 50 -21.19 -7.66 9.33
CA ARG A 50 -20.52 -6.45 9.84
C ARG A 50 -19.72 -6.65 11.13
N LYS A 51 -20.22 -7.47 12.07
CA LYS A 51 -19.53 -7.76 13.33
C LYS A 51 -18.16 -8.43 13.12
N ARG A 52 -18.06 -9.32 12.13
CA ARG A 52 -16.78 -9.99 11.79
C ARG A 52 -15.80 -9.00 11.18
N PHE A 53 -16.28 -8.12 10.31
CA PHE A 53 -15.45 -7.07 9.71
C PHE A 53 -14.97 -6.05 10.74
N TYR A 54 -15.84 -5.61 11.66
CA TYR A 54 -15.45 -4.73 12.76
C TYR A 54 -14.45 -5.38 13.71
N LEU A 55 -14.60 -6.67 14.01
CA LEU A 55 -13.63 -7.40 14.82
C LEU A 55 -12.27 -7.50 14.12
N PHE A 56 -12.27 -7.83 12.82
CA PHE A 56 -11.05 -7.97 12.02
C PHE A 56 -10.29 -6.64 11.89
N THR A 57 -10.98 -5.58 11.48
CA THR A 57 -10.39 -4.23 11.34
C THR A 57 -9.95 -3.68 12.70
N GLY A 58 -10.74 -3.87 13.75
CA GLY A 58 -10.35 -3.51 15.12
C GLY A 58 -9.09 -4.24 15.59
N ALA A 59 -8.94 -5.52 15.26
CA ALA A 59 -7.72 -6.26 15.56
C ALA A 59 -6.51 -5.73 14.77
N LEU A 60 -6.68 -5.37 13.50
CA LEU A 60 -5.62 -4.74 12.71
C LEU A 60 -5.17 -3.41 13.33
N VAL A 61 -6.11 -2.54 13.70
CA VAL A 61 -5.81 -1.28 14.38
C VAL A 61 -5.06 -1.53 15.68
N LEU A 62 -5.49 -2.50 16.48
CA LEU A 62 -4.84 -2.83 17.75
C LEU A 62 -3.40 -3.30 17.54
N ILE A 63 -3.16 -4.20 16.59
CA ILE A 63 -1.82 -4.70 16.26
C ILE A 63 -0.94 -3.54 15.75
N SER A 64 -1.47 -2.70 14.86
CA SER A 64 -0.80 -1.50 14.36
C SER A 64 -0.39 -0.56 15.48
N LEU A 65 -1.30 -0.30 16.43
CA LEU A 65 -1.04 0.59 17.56
C LEU A 65 0.00 0.01 18.52
N ILE A 66 -0.06 -1.30 18.80
CA ILE A 66 0.97 -2.00 19.59
C ILE A 66 2.33 -1.90 18.90
N SER A 67 2.41 -2.12 17.59
CA SER A 67 3.67 -2.00 16.84
C SER A 67 4.23 -0.58 16.91
N LEU A 68 3.38 0.44 16.69
CA LEU A 68 3.77 1.84 16.76
C LEU A 68 4.33 2.22 18.12
N LEU A 69 3.72 1.75 19.21
CA LEU A 69 4.17 2.05 20.57
C LEU A 69 5.42 1.24 20.99
N ALA A 70 5.53 -0.01 20.57
CA ALA A 70 6.62 -0.90 20.98
C ALA A 70 7.89 -0.71 20.14
N ARG A 71 7.74 -0.46 18.83
CA ARG A 71 8.84 -0.43 17.86
C ARG A 71 9.07 0.95 17.26
N GLY A 72 8.02 1.77 17.15
CA GLY A 72 8.10 3.07 16.48
C GLY A 72 8.26 2.96 14.97
N PHE A 73 8.83 4.00 14.38
CA PHE A 73 9.14 4.09 12.95
C PHE A 73 10.64 3.98 12.72
N ASN A 74 11.02 3.35 11.62
CA ASN A 74 12.37 3.47 11.08
C ASN A 74 12.41 4.74 10.22
N LEU A 75 12.83 5.85 10.81
CA LEU A 75 12.90 7.12 10.09
C LEU A 75 14.12 7.13 9.17
N GLY A 76 13.92 7.65 7.96
CA GLY A 76 15.00 7.79 7.01
C GLY A 76 15.98 8.91 7.33
N ILE A 77 17.07 8.94 6.57
CA ILE A 77 18.12 9.97 6.70
C ILE A 77 17.60 11.41 6.49
N ASP A 78 16.46 11.56 5.83
CA ASP A 78 15.76 12.84 5.64
C ASP A 78 15.25 13.43 6.97
N PHE A 79 15.06 12.60 7.99
CA PHE A 79 14.56 12.99 9.31
C PHE A 79 15.68 13.01 10.36
N GLU A 80 16.50 11.95 10.40
CA GLU A 80 17.55 11.80 11.41
C GLU A 80 18.88 12.48 11.02
N GLY A 81 19.05 12.79 9.73
CA GLY A 81 20.34 13.12 9.15
C GLY A 81 21.15 11.87 8.81
N GLY A 82 22.05 11.98 7.84
CA GLY A 82 22.82 10.83 7.38
C GLY A 82 23.61 11.09 6.11
N THR A 83 24.20 10.02 5.59
CA THR A 83 24.92 10.04 4.32
C THR A 83 24.28 9.06 3.35
N GLN A 84 24.00 9.56 2.16
CA GLN A 84 23.56 8.78 1.01
C GLN A 84 24.71 8.62 0.03
N VAL A 85 24.96 7.40 -0.41
CA VAL A 85 25.92 7.08 -1.47
C VAL A 85 25.19 6.35 -2.59
N GLN A 86 25.43 6.74 -3.84
CA GLN A 86 24.82 6.12 -5.02
C GLN A 86 25.89 5.54 -5.92
N LEU A 87 25.75 4.24 -6.20
CA LEU A 87 26.61 3.45 -7.07
C LEU A 87 25.81 3.08 -8.34
N PRO A 88 26.29 3.34 -9.55
CA PRO A 88 25.70 2.75 -10.75
C PRO A 88 25.65 1.23 -10.64
N ALA A 89 24.46 0.64 -10.77
CA ALA A 89 24.25 -0.75 -10.39
C ALA A 89 25.08 -1.72 -11.25
N GLY A 90 25.12 -1.52 -12.57
CA GLY A 90 25.86 -2.42 -13.45
C GLY A 90 25.45 -3.89 -13.23
N SER A 91 26.40 -4.72 -12.82
CA SER A 91 26.18 -6.12 -12.40
C SER A 91 26.15 -6.32 -10.88
N ALA A 92 26.32 -5.27 -10.08
CA ALA A 92 26.33 -5.33 -8.63
C ALA A 92 24.91 -5.64 -8.09
N THR A 93 24.88 -6.39 -6.99
CA THR A 93 23.65 -6.68 -6.25
C THR A 93 23.63 -5.90 -4.93
N THR A 94 22.44 -5.62 -4.41
CA THR A 94 22.29 -4.94 -3.11
C THR A 94 23.02 -5.68 -1.99
N ALA A 95 22.98 -7.02 -1.99
CA ALA A 95 23.68 -7.85 -1.01
C ALA A 95 25.21 -7.68 -1.06
N GLN A 96 25.81 -7.66 -2.26
CA GLN A 96 27.25 -7.45 -2.39
C GLN A 96 27.66 -6.04 -1.93
N VAL A 97 26.86 -5.03 -2.28
CA VAL A 97 27.11 -3.65 -1.85
C VAL A 97 26.98 -3.49 -0.34
N GLN A 98 26.03 -4.19 0.28
CA GLN A 98 25.89 -4.20 1.73
C GLN A 98 27.12 -4.80 2.42
N THR A 99 27.65 -5.92 1.92
CA THR A 99 28.90 -6.51 2.43
C THR A 99 30.10 -5.58 2.23
N ALA A 100 30.20 -4.93 1.06
CA ALA A 100 31.28 -3.98 0.79
C ALA A 100 31.25 -2.78 1.75
N TYR A 101 30.05 -2.30 2.10
CA TYR A 101 29.85 -1.26 3.10
C TYR A 101 30.31 -1.72 4.50
N SER A 102 29.84 -2.88 4.95
CA SER A 102 30.13 -3.38 6.30
C SER A 102 31.62 -3.70 6.48
N ASP A 103 32.27 -4.25 5.47
CA ASP A 103 33.71 -4.49 5.50
C ASP A 103 34.53 -3.18 5.48
N ALA A 104 34.06 -2.14 4.79
CA ALA A 104 34.75 -0.85 4.72
C ALA A 104 34.70 -0.10 6.05
N LEU A 105 33.53 -0.08 6.69
CA LEU A 105 33.24 0.81 7.81
C LEU A 105 33.05 0.10 9.16
N GLY A 106 32.99 -1.23 9.16
CA GLY A 106 32.78 -2.06 10.36
C GLY A 106 31.39 -1.90 10.97
N LYS A 107 30.41 -1.42 10.19
CA LYS A 107 29.03 -1.14 10.61
C LYS A 107 28.07 -1.48 9.47
N GLU A 108 26.83 -1.82 9.81
CA GLU A 108 25.78 -2.02 8.82
C GLU A 108 25.24 -0.69 8.28
N ALA A 109 24.91 -0.66 6.99
CA ALA A 109 24.16 0.43 6.41
C ALA A 109 22.71 0.42 6.93
N VAL A 110 22.06 1.58 6.95
CA VAL A 110 20.65 1.69 7.35
C VAL A 110 19.75 1.04 6.29
N SER A 111 20.03 1.29 5.00
CA SER A 111 19.35 0.63 3.90
C SER A 111 20.23 0.57 2.65
N VAL A 112 20.08 -0.49 1.86
CA VAL A 112 20.71 -0.67 0.55
C VAL A 112 19.65 -1.14 -0.44
N GLN A 113 19.36 -0.32 -1.44
CA GLN A 113 18.28 -0.57 -2.38
C GLN A 113 18.65 -0.20 -3.81
N THR A 114 18.12 -0.94 -4.78
CA THR A 114 18.23 -0.58 -6.19
C THR A 114 17.13 0.42 -6.56
N VAL A 115 17.52 1.54 -7.15
CA VAL A 115 16.64 2.59 -7.65
C VAL A 115 16.77 2.69 -9.17
N GLY A 116 15.63 2.79 -9.85
CA GLY A 116 15.54 2.77 -11.31
C GLY A 116 15.47 1.36 -11.88
N ALA A 117 15.45 1.26 -13.21
CA ALA A 117 15.33 -0.01 -13.92
C ALA A 117 16.21 -0.01 -15.19
N GLY A 118 16.70 -1.20 -15.57
CA GLY A 118 17.55 -1.37 -16.74
C GLY A 118 18.97 -0.82 -16.56
N GLY A 119 19.60 -0.39 -17.66
CA GLY A 119 21.01 0.02 -17.69
C GLY A 119 21.34 1.32 -16.96
N SER A 120 20.34 2.07 -16.48
CA SER A 120 20.50 3.28 -15.67
C SER A 120 20.14 3.07 -14.20
N SER A 121 19.93 1.83 -13.77
CA SER A 121 19.69 1.53 -12.35
C SER A 121 20.91 1.88 -11.51
N THR A 122 20.65 2.32 -10.29
CA THR A 122 21.67 2.68 -9.29
C THR A 122 21.37 1.94 -8.00
N ILE A 123 22.39 1.57 -7.25
CA ILE A 123 22.26 1.08 -5.88
C ILE A 123 22.49 2.28 -4.96
N GLN A 124 21.46 2.62 -4.20
CA GLN A 124 21.46 3.66 -3.20
C GLN A 124 21.72 3.04 -1.83
N ILE A 125 22.75 3.54 -1.17
CA ILE A 125 23.15 3.19 0.19
C ILE A 125 22.77 4.38 1.07
N ARG A 126 22.01 4.14 2.13
CA ARG A 126 21.73 5.14 3.17
C ARG A 126 22.35 4.68 4.47
N SER A 127 22.95 5.62 5.19
CA SER A 127 23.60 5.33 6.46
C SER A 127 23.55 6.53 7.40
N VAL A 128 23.90 6.28 8.67
CA VAL A 128 24.23 7.34 9.62
C VAL A 128 25.31 8.27 9.03
N THR A 129 25.39 9.49 9.54
CA THR A 129 26.35 10.49 9.05
C THR A 129 27.77 9.93 9.05
N LEU A 130 28.38 9.95 7.86
CA LEU A 130 29.78 9.59 7.65
C LEU A 130 30.64 10.84 7.57
N ASP A 131 31.85 10.78 8.12
CA ASP A 131 32.87 11.79 7.88
C ASP A 131 33.50 11.66 6.49
N GLU A 132 34.21 12.70 6.03
CA GLU A 132 34.82 12.73 4.69
C GLU A 132 35.77 11.55 4.46
N GLY A 133 36.55 11.14 5.47
CA GLY A 133 37.48 10.02 5.37
C GLY A 133 36.75 8.67 5.26
N GLN A 134 35.63 8.50 5.97
CA GLN A 134 34.75 7.35 5.85
C GLN A 134 34.07 7.27 4.49
N VAL A 135 33.59 8.40 3.97
CA VAL A 135 33.01 8.47 2.63
C VAL A 135 34.06 8.11 1.58
N GLU A 136 35.27 8.65 1.68
CA GLU A 136 36.35 8.34 0.75
C GLU A 136 36.73 6.85 0.81
N LYS A 137 36.90 6.31 2.02
CA LYS A 137 37.20 4.88 2.22
C LYS A 137 36.12 3.98 1.62
N LEU A 138 34.84 4.33 1.81
CA LEU A 138 33.72 3.61 1.24
C LEU A 138 33.73 3.69 -0.30
N LYS A 139 33.93 4.88 -0.87
CA LYS A 139 34.03 5.06 -2.32
C LYS A 139 35.19 4.26 -2.93
N GLN A 140 36.35 4.26 -2.28
CA GLN A 140 37.50 3.47 -2.73
C GLN A 140 37.17 1.97 -2.71
N ARG A 141 36.55 1.47 -1.63
CA ARG A 141 36.13 0.06 -1.56
C ARG A 141 35.13 -0.31 -2.65
N LEU A 142 34.07 0.49 -2.81
CA LEU A 142 33.07 0.27 -3.86
C LEU A 142 33.67 0.33 -5.27
N PHE A 143 34.64 1.22 -5.48
CA PHE A 143 35.35 1.31 -6.74
C PHE A 143 36.21 0.08 -7.01
N THR A 144 36.94 -0.43 -6.01
CA THR A 144 37.75 -1.65 -6.12
C THR A 144 36.89 -2.87 -6.43
N ASP A 145 35.74 -3.01 -5.77
CA ASP A 145 34.90 -4.20 -5.89
C ASP A 145 34.06 -4.21 -7.18
N PHE A 146 33.55 -3.05 -7.60
CA PHE A 146 32.52 -2.98 -8.66
C PHE A 146 32.94 -2.20 -9.91
N GLN A 147 34.04 -1.44 -9.85
CA GLN A 147 34.56 -0.65 -10.98
C GLN A 147 33.45 0.10 -11.76
N PRO A 148 32.62 0.92 -11.09
CA PRO A 148 31.42 1.49 -11.69
C PRO A 148 31.77 2.37 -12.89
N VAL A 149 31.05 2.14 -13.98
CA VAL A 149 31.24 2.85 -15.25
C VAL A 149 30.34 4.07 -15.28
N GLY A 150 30.95 5.26 -15.40
CA GLY A 150 30.22 6.50 -15.59
C GLY A 150 29.80 6.74 -17.04
N ASN A 151 29.25 7.92 -17.32
CA ASN A 151 28.78 8.31 -18.65
C ASN A 151 29.88 8.29 -19.76
N GLN A 152 31.15 8.19 -19.38
CA GLN A 152 32.29 8.15 -20.30
C GLN A 152 32.74 6.73 -20.70
N GLY A 153 32.06 5.68 -20.23
CA GLY A 153 32.36 4.30 -20.63
C GLY A 153 33.61 3.67 -19.98
N THR A 154 34.30 4.40 -19.10
CA THR A 154 35.42 3.90 -18.28
C THR A 154 35.06 3.87 -16.80
N PRO A 155 35.57 2.87 -16.03
CA PRO A 155 35.44 2.86 -14.58
C PRO A 155 36.00 4.13 -13.95
N SER A 156 35.21 4.79 -13.11
CA SER A 156 35.65 5.99 -12.40
C SER A 156 35.07 6.06 -11.00
N ILE A 157 35.89 6.45 -10.02
CA ILE A 157 35.41 6.72 -8.66
C ILE A 157 34.39 7.86 -8.63
N ASN A 158 34.46 8.78 -9.59
CA ASN A 158 33.51 9.89 -9.75
C ASN A 158 32.13 9.45 -10.25
N ALA A 159 31.99 8.19 -10.69
CA ALA A 159 30.68 7.62 -10.97
C ALA A 159 29.87 7.37 -9.69
N ILE A 160 30.55 7.32 -8.53
CA ILE A 160 29.92 7.18 -7.22
C ILE A 160 29.63 8.58 -6.67
N SER A 161 28.35 8.92 -6.55
CA SER A 161 27.94 10.18 -5.93
C SER A 161 27.60 9.99 -4.47
N ASP A 162 27.82 11.03 -3.68
CA ASP A 162 27.47 11.09 -2.26
C ASP A 162 26.72 12.39 -1.95
N SER A 163 25.86 12.33 -0.95
CA SER A 163 25.13 13.47 -0.43
C SER A 163 24.96 13.29 1.07
N ALA A 164 25.27 14.34 1.83
CA ALA A 164 25.03 14.37 3.26
C ALA A 164 23.76 15.18 3.54
N VAL A 165 22.86 14.61 4.35
CA VAL A 165 21.69 15.31 4.87
C VAL A 165 21.96 15.66 6.33
N SER A 166 21.85 16.95 6.67
CA SER A 166 22.01 17.40 8.05
C SER A 166 20.73 17.16 8.85
N SER A 167 20.89 16.75 10.12
CA SER A 167 19.77 16.55 11.04
C SER A 167 18.96 17.83 11.30
N THR A 168 19.60 19.01 11.26
CA THR A 168 18.92 20.30 11.38
C THR A 168 17.96 20.57 10.23
N TRP A 169 18.39 20.28 9.00
CA TRP A 169 17.53 20.38 7.82
C TRP A 169 16.37 19.41 7.93
N GLY A 170 16.64 18.16 8.32
CA GLY A 170 15.60 17.16 8.53
C GLY A 170 14.55 17.61 9.56
N GLY A 171 14.97 18.14 10.70
CA GLY A 171 14.07 18.69 11.72
C GLY A 171 13.20 19.85 11.21
N GLU A 172 13.77 20.77 10.44
CA GLU A 172 13.00 21.89 9.86
C GLU A 172 11.97 21.40 8.83
N ILE A 173 12.37 20.46 7.96
CA ILE A 173 11.49 19.87 6.95
C ILE A 173 10.37 19.07 7.62
N THR A 174 10.68 18.31 8.68
CA THR A 174 9.71 17.56 9.47
C THR A 174 8.66 18.47 10.08
N ASN A 175 9.10 19.57 10.69
CA ASN A 175 8.18 20.54 11.31
C ASN A 175 7.25 21.16 10.27
N LYS A 176 7.77 21.52 9.09
CA LYS A 176 6.94 22.04 7.99
C LYS A 176 5.95 20.99 7.47
N ALA A 177 6.37 19.73 7.33
CA ALA A 177 5.52 18.63 6.92
C ALA A 177 4.40 18.36 7.94
N LEU A 178 4.71 18.38 9.24
CA LEU A 178 3.71 18.22 10.31
C LEU A 178 2.69 19.36 10.30
N ILE A 179 3.13 20.61 10.16
CA ILE A 179 2.22 21.75 10.05
C ILE A 179 1.33 21.61 8.81
N ALA A 180 1.90 21.26 7.66
CA ALA A 180 1.15 21.05 6.41
C ALA A 180 0.11 19.92 6.55
N LEU A 181 0.48 18.81 7.21
CA LEU A 181 -0.43 17.70 7.50
C LEU A 181 -1.61 18.14 8.37
N VAL A 182 -1.35 18.86 9.45
CA VAL A 182 -2.42 19.35 10.35
C VAL A 182 -3.36 20.30 9.60
N VAL A 183 -2.80 21.26 8.84
CA VAL A 183 -3.60 22.19 8.04
C VAL A 183 -4.45 21.43 7.01
N PHE A 184 -3.87 20.46 6.32
CA PHE A 184 -4.59 19.60 5.38
C PHE A 184 -5.74 18.84 6.04
N LEU A 185 -5.51 18.21 7.20
CA LEU A 185 -6.54 17.48 7.93
C LEU A 185 -7.69 18.39 8.38
N VAL A 186 -7.40 19.62 8.81
CA VAL A 186 -8.42 20.61 9.15
C VAL A 186 -9.25 21.00 7.93
N LEU A 187 -8.60 21.26 6.80
CA LEU A 187 -9.29 21.63 5.55
C LEU A 187 -10.19 20.49 5.04
N VAL A 188 -9.70 19.24 5.05
CA VAL A 188 -10.49 18.06 4.66
C VAL A 188 -11.66 17.85 5.62
N THR A 189 -11.45 17.99 6.93
CA THR A 189 -12.51 17.86 7.93
C THR A 189 -13.61 18.89 7.71
N LEU A 190 -13.23 20.15 7.49
CA LEU A 190 -14.18 21.23 7.20
C LEU A 190 -14.93 20.97 5.89
N PHE A 191 -14.22 20.56 4.84
CA PHE A 191 -14.82 20.24 3.55
C PHE A 191 -15.85 19.10 3.67
N ILE A 192 -15.49 17.99 4.32
CA ILE A 192 -16.41 16.86 4.53
C ILE A 192 -17.61 17.30 5.38
N GLY A 193 -17.38 18.09 6.43
CA GLY A 193 -18.45 18.59 7.30
C GLY A 193 -19.46 19.50 6.59
N ILE A 194 -19.03 20.27 5.58
CA ILE A 194 -19.93 21.08 4.75
C ILE A 194 -20.60 20.23 3.65
N ARG A 195 -19.88 19.24 3.11
CA ARG A 195 -20.31 18.46 1.94
C ARG A 195 -21.26 17.32 2.27
N PHE A 196 -21.19 16.75 3.48
CA PHE A 196 -21.93 15.55 3.88
C PHE A 196 -22.80 15.78 5.12
N GLU A 197 -23.84 14.97 5.28
CA GLU A 197 -24.62 14.92 6.52
C GLU A 197 -23.77 14.42 7.68
N ARG A 198 -24.14 14.80 8.92
CA ARG A 198 -23.33 14.60 10.13
C ARG A 198 -22.86 13.16 10.31
N ASP A 199 -23.76 12.19 10.14
CA ASP A 199 -23.43 10.78 10.37
C ASP A 199 -22.46 10.23 9.30
N MET A 200 -22.63 10.67 8.05
CA MET A 200 -21.72 10.32 6.96
C MET A 200 -20.34 10.97 7.14
N ALA A 201 -20.30 12.22 7.58
CA ALA A 201 -19.05 12.93 7.84
C ALA A 201 -18.26 12.25 8.97
N ILE A 202 -18.91 11.86 10.07
CA ILE A 202 -18.27 11.14 11.18
C ILE A 202 -17.75 9.78 10.69
N ALA A 203 -18.54 9.03 9.93
CA ALA A 203 -18.12 7.75 9.39
C ALA A 203 -16.88 7.88 8.48
N ALA A 204 -16.85 8.91 7.63
CA ALA A 204 -15.71 9.19 6.75
C ALA A 204 -14.44 9.55 7.54
N LEU A 205 -14.55 10.39 8.57
CA LEU A 205 -13.42 10.76 9.42
C LEU A 205 -12.88 9.54 10.18
N VAL A 206 -13.75 8.71 10.76
CA VAL A 206 -13.33 7.48 11.44
C VAL A 206 -12.62 6.53 10.46
N SER A 207 -13.13 6.39 9.23
CA SER A 207 -12.47 5.60 8.20
C SER A 207 -11.09 6.15 7.85
N LEU A 208 -10.95 7.47 7.72
CA LEU A 208 -9.66 8.10 7.44
C LEU A 208 -8.64 7.83 8.54
N PHE A 209 -9.03 7.98 9.80
CA PHE A 209 -8.15 7.66 10.93
C PHE A 209 -7.77 6.19 10.99
N HIS A 210 -8.74 5.29 10.72
CA HIS A 210 -8.46 3.86 10.60
C HIS A 210 -7.38 3.59 9.54
N ASP A 211 -7.54 4.15 8.34
CA ASP A 211 -6.63 3.91 7.23
C ASP A 211 -5.22 4.43 7.54
N ILE A 212 -5.10 5.62 8.16
CA ILE A 212 -3.81 6.18 8.59
C ILE A 212 -3.13 5.29 9.65
N ILE A 213 -3.87 4.81 10.65
CA ILE A 213 -3.29 3.96 11.71
C ILE A 213 -2.85 2.61 11.13
N VAL A 214 -3.66 2.02 10.26
CA VAL A 214 -3.33 0.72 9.66
C VAL A 214 -2.11 0.84 8.75
N THR A 215 -2.04 1.85 7.88
CA THR A 215 -0.87 2.06 7.00
C THR A 215 0.38 2.35 7.82
N ALA A 216 0.32 3.26 8.80
CA ALA A 216 1.44 3.55 9.70
C ALA A 216 1.91 2.30 10.47
N GLY A 217 0.97 1.49 10.96
CA GLY A 217 1.29 0.24 11.64
C GLY A 217 1.96 -0.79 10.74
N VAL A 218 1.54 -0.92 9.49
CA VAL A 218 2.21 -1.81 8.51
C VAL A 218 3.66 -1.37 8.31
N TYR A 219 3.92 -0.06 8.15
CA TYR A 219 5.29 0.45 8.04
C TYR A 219 6.11 0.12 9.30
N SER A 220 5.54 0.29 10.49
CA SER A 220 6.19 -0.07 11.76
C SER A 220 6.50 -1.57 11.89
N ILE A 221 5.55 -2.44 11.50
CA ILE A 221 5.69 -3.90 11.62
C ILE A 221 6.74 -4.43 10.65
N VAL A 222 6.67 -4.00 9.40
CA VAL A 222 7.63 -4.45 8.37
C VAL A 222 9.00 -3.82 8.60
N GLY A 223 9.03 -2.61 9.19
CA GLY A 223 10.25 -1.86 9.41
C GLY A 223 10.74 -1.17 8.14
N PHE A 224 9.84 -0.80 7.24
CA PHE A 224 10.21 0.03 6.09
C PHE A 224 10.66 1.42 6.55
N GLU A 225 11.65 1.95 5.85
CA GLU A 225 12.13 3.31 6.06
C GLU A 225 11.04 4.31 5.67
N VAL A 226 10.71 5.21 6.59
CA VAL A 226 9.77 6.31 6.34
C VAL A 226 10.57 7.51 5.83
N THR A 227 10.15 8.04 4.69
CA THR A 227 10.78 9.21 4.03
C THR A 227 9.70 10.25 3.74
N PRO A 228 10.03 11.50 3.42
CA PRO A 228 9.03 12.50 3.05
C PRO A 228 8.13 12.11 1.86
N GLY A 229 8.52 11.11 1.06
CA GLY A 229 7.74 10.61 -0.07
C GLY A 229 6.82 9.41 0.22
N THR A 230 6.82 8.88 1.45
CA THR A 230 5.98 7.74 1.89
C THR A 230 4.82 8.21 2.75
#